data_AF-K9SZ72-F1
#
_entry.id   AF-K9SZ72-F1
#
_cell.length_a   1.000
_cell.length_b   1.000
_cell.length_c   1.000
_cell.angle_alpha   90.00
_cell.angle_beta   90.00
_cell.angle_gamma   90.00
#
_symmetry.space_group_name_H-M   'P 1'
#
loop_
_entity.id
_entity.type
_entity.pdbx_description
1 polymer ?
#
loop_
_entity_poly.entity_id
_entity_poly.type
_entity_poly.pdbx_seq_one_letter_code
_entity_poly.pdbx_strand_id
1 'polypeptide(L)'
;MSSDLAIGAYQVIVSTPNGDKIAIVAPAKEVDMPTTWNFFWKDLWNSTDFEYQGIVKISCDGLLWGLVRYSVFPLNDHQNILEVEHLESNPISRGTLDNRLVAPIGQWLMWYVSKVALQYCPCNNDDPLLILSSLETATDYYRDVIKLEYIGVAPSAPGEDLYAFRFTRDKATEFCKSHERKWGRPSRIDP
;
A
#
# COMPACT_ATOMS: atom_id res chain seq x y z
N MET A 1 16.19 -18.90 4.30
CA MET A 1 14.76 -19.23 4.52
C MET A 1 13.99 -18.26 3.65
N SER A 2 13.37 -18.73 2.56
CA SER A 2 12.49 -17.89 1.73
C SER A 2 11.19 -17.73 2.52
N SER A 3 11.12 -16.67 3.33
CA SER A 3 9.83 -16.15 3.78
C SER A 3 9.42 -15.14 2.73
N ASP A 4 8.47 -15.50 1.86
CA ASP A 4 7.83 -14.53 0.98
C ASP A 4 7.35 -13.36 1.86
N LEU A 5 7.88 -12.16 1.62
CA LEU A 5 7.60 -10.96 2.41
C LEU A 5 6.15 -10.52 2.18
N ALA A 6 5.21 -11.26 2.76
CA ALA A 6 3.78 -11.14 2.54
C ALA A 6 3.02 -11.72 3.74
N ILE A 7 1.72 -11.42 3.80
CA ILE A 7 0.80 -11.90 4.85
C ILE A 7 -0.33 -12.77 4.29
N GLY A 8 -0.23 -13.20 3.02
CA GLY A 8 -1.24 -14.00 2.33
C GLY A 8 -2.28 -13.14 1.61
N ALA A 9 -3.38 -13.75 1.15
CA ALA A 9 -4.45 -13.05 0.45
C ALA A 9 -5.66 -12.82 1.37
N TYR A 10 -6.42 -11.76 1.11
CA TYR A 10 -7.58 -11.38 1.91
C TYR A 10 -8.73 -10.92 1.03
N GLN A 11 -9.95 -11.32 1.39
CA GLN A 11 -11.19 -10.70 0.93
C GLN A 11 -11.46 -9.43 1.73
N VAL A 12 -11.78 -8.36 1.03
CA VAL A 12 -12.09 -7.04 1.60
C VAL A 12 -13.31 -6.44 0.90
N ILE A 13 -13.94 -5.45 1.54
CA ILE A 13 -15.10 -4.76 0.96
C ILE A 13 -14.63 -3.46 0.31
N VAL A 14 -15.09 -3.22 -0.92
CA VAL A 14 -14.94 -1.94 -1.61
C VAL A 14 -16.32 -1.41 -1.96
N SER A 15 -16.57 -0.13 -1.70
CA SER A 15 -17.81 0.54 -2.09
C SER A 15 -17.65 1.11 -3.50
N THR A 16 -18.65 0.84 -4.34
CA THR A 16 -18.75 1.34 -5.71
C THR A 16 -20.07 2.09 -5.89
N PRO A 17 -20.27 2.86 -6.98
CA PRO A 17 -21.57 3.46 -7.30
C PRO A 17 -22.70 2.43 -7.41
N ASN A 18 -22.38 1.18 -7.73
CA ASN A 18 -23.34 0.08 -7.87
C ASN A 18 -23.51 -0.76 -6.58
N GLY A 19 -23.02 -0.24 -5.45
CA GLY A 19 -23.03 -0.91 -4.16
C GLY A 19 -21.69 -1.51 -3.76
N ASP A 20 -21.69 -2.17 -2.61
CA ASP A 20 -20.50 -2.81 -2.05
C ASP A 20 -20.16 -4.09 -2.81
N LYS A 21 -18.87 -4.29 -3.05
CA LYS A 21 -18.32 -5.46 -3.72
C LYS A 21 -17.22 -6.10 -2.88
N ILE A 22 -17.01 -7.40 -3.10
CA ILE A 22 -15.87 -8.11 -2.56
C ILE A 22 -14.69 -7.93 -3.51
N ALA A 23 -13.60 -7.38 -2.98
CA ALA A 23 -12.30 -7.34 -3.64
C ALA A 23 -11.33 -8.29 -2.94
N ILE A 24 -10.23 -8.59 -3.62
CA ILE A 24 -9.16 -9.44 -3.14
C ILE A 24 -7.89 -8.61 -3.08
N VAL A 25 -7.28 -8.50 -1.90
CA VAL A 25 -5.94 -7.97 -1.70
C VAL A 25 -4.97 -9.14 -1.57
N ALA A 26 -3.92 -9.18 -2.38
CA ALA A 26 -3.00 -10.31 -2.42
C ALA A 26 -1.61 -9.88 -2.94
N PRO A 27 -0.56 -10.68 -2.70
CA PRO A 27 0.69 -10.55 -3.45
C PRO A 27 0.41 -10.58 -4.97
N ALA A 28 1.04 -9.65 -5.68
CA ALA A 28 0.95 -9.59 -7.13
C ALA A 28 1.83 -10.65 -7.78
N LYS A 29 1.49 -11.01 -9.02
CA LYS A 29 2.25 -11.88 -9.91
C LYS A 29 2.67 -11.07 -11.14
N GLU A 30 3.64 -11.58 -11.90
CA GLU A 30 4.10 -10.94 -13.14
C GLU A 30 2.94 -10.64 -14.11
N VAL A 31 2.00 -11.60 -14.24
CA VAL A 31 0.81 -11.46 -15.10
C VAL A 31 -0.14 -10.34 -14.67
N ASP A 32 0.00 -9.82 -13.45
CA ASP A 32 -0.80 -8.71 -12.96
C ASP A 32 -0.19 -7.35 -13.34
N MET A 33 1.02 -7.28 -13.88
CA MET A 33 1.67 -6.00 -14.15
C MET A 33 1.04 -5.30 -15.37
N PRO A 34 0.39 -4.14 -15.18
CA PRO A 34 -0.25 -3.44 -16.28
C PRO A 34 0.79 -2.78 -17.20
N THR A 35 0.48 -2.75 -18.49
CA THR A 35 1.24 -1.99 -19.50
C THR A 35 0.50 -0.74 -19.97
N THR A 36 -0.70 -0.49 -19.43
CA THR A 36 -1.61 0.59 -19.83
C THR A 36 -1.83 1.65 -18.75
N TRP A 37 -1.14 1.51 -17.61
CA TRP A 37 -1.20 2.47 -16.50
C TRP A 37 -0.12 3.54 -16.68
N ASN A 38 -0.16 4.60 -15.88
CA ASN A 38 0.78 5.70 -16.02
C ASN A 38 2.19 5.28 -15.61
N PHE A 39 2.30 4.40 -14.62
CA PHE A 39 3.57 3.90 -14.14
C PHE A 39 4.00 2.60 -14.86
N PHE A 40 5.30 2.47 -15.11
CA PHE A 40 5.91 1.32 -15.79
C PHE A 40 6.06 0.09 -14.86
N TRP A 41 4.95 -0.46 -14.39
CA TRP A 41 4.92 -1.57 -13.44
C TRP A 41 5.67 -2.82 -13.91
N LYS A 42 5.69 -3.10 -15.22
CA LYS A 42 6.42 -4.25 -15.75
C LYS A 42 7.94 -4.11 -15.57
N ASP A 43 8.49 -2.92 -15.77
CA ASP A 43 9.92 -2.67 -15.59
C ASP A 43 10.28 -2.67 -14.09
N LEU A 44 9.37 -2.16 -13.25
CA LEU A 44 9.47 -2.25 -11.80
C LEU A 44 9.51 -3.71 -11.32
N TRP A 45 8.61 -4.55 -11.83
CA TRP A 45 8.57 -5.98 -11.51
C TRP A 45 9.90 -6.67 -11.84
N ASN A 46 10.42 -6.43 -13.04
CA ASN A 46 11.68 -7.02 -13.50
C ASN A 46 12.91 -6.58 -12.69
N SER A 47 12.82 -5.43 -12.01
CA SER A 47 13.88 -4.89 -11.15
C SER A 47 13.61 -5.06 -9.66
N THR A 48 12.54 -5.78 -9.29
CA THR A 48 12.18 -6.02 -7.88
C THR A 48 12.97 -7.18 -7.30
N ASP A 49 13.65 -6.93 -6.18
CA ASP A 49 14.29 -7.96 -5.37
C ASP A 49 13.26 -8.53 -4.38
N PHE A 50 12.58 -9.60 -4.78
CA PHE A 50 11.51 -10.21 -3.98
C PHE A 50 11.99 -10.86 -2.66
N GLU A 51 13.31 -10.89 -2.37
CA GLU A 51 13.81 -11.26 -1.05
C GLU A 51 13.52 -10.16 -0.01
N TYR A 52 13.60 -8.88 -0.42
CA TYR A 52 13.44 -7.72 0.46
C TYR A 52 12.26 -6.82 0.10
N GLN A 53 11.62 -7.08 -1.03
CA GLN A 53 10.60 -6.22 -1.62
C GLN A 53 9.34 -7.02 -1.96
N GLY A 54 8.20 -6.34 -1.95
CA GLY A 54 6.92 -6.93 -2.27
C GLY A 54 6.08 -6.01 -3.14
N ILE A 55 5.30 -6.62 -4.03
CA ILE A 55 4.24 -5.93 -4.76
C ILE A 55 2.92 -6.57 -4.39
N VAL A 56 1.95 -5.75 -3.99
CA VAL A 56 0.62 -6.17 -3.58
C VAL A 56 -0.40 -5.53 -4.49
N LYS A 57 -1.38 -6.33 -4.88
CA LYS A 57 -2.51 -5.90 -5.71
C LYS A 57 -3.80 -5.89 -4.93
N ILE A 58 -4.75 -5.11 -5.44
CA ILE A 58 -6.17 -5.29 -5.15
C ILE A 58 -6.93 -5.49 -6.47
N SER A 59 -7.76 -6.53 -6.51
CA SER A 59 -8.58 -6.88 -7.68
C SER A 59 -10.04 -7.06 -7.30
N CYS A 60 -10.97 -6.64 -8.15
CA CYS A 60 -12.41 -6.81 -7.97
C CYS A 60 -13.00 -7.27 -9.31
N ASP A 61 -13.90 -8.26 -9.29
CA ASP A 61 -14.50 -8.87 -10.49
C ASP A 61 -13.46 -9.30 -11.54
N GLY A 62 -12.32 -9.84 -11.09
CA GLY A 62 -11.21 -10.27 -11.95
C GLY A 62 -10.39 -9.14 -12.57
N LEU A 63 -10.72 -7.88 -12.29
CA LEU A 63 -10.00 -6.70 -12.79
C LEU A 63 -9.03 -6.16 -11.74
N LEU A 64 -7.83 -5.79 -12.17
CA LEU A 64 -6.85 -5.11 -11.33
C LEU A 64 -7.24 -3.65 -11.08
N TRP A 65 -7.28 -3.25 -9.81
CA TRP A 65 -7.77 -1.93 -9.38
C TRP A 65 -6.71 -1.07 -8.70
N GLY A 66 -5.67 -1.68 -8.14
CA GLY A 66 -4.54 -0.96 -7.58
C GLY A 66 -3.35 -1.87 -7.30
N LEU A 67 -2.19 -1.24 -7.21
CA LEU A 67 -0.91 -1.86 -6.89
C LEU A 67 -0.15 -0.98 -5.89
N VAL A 68 0.59 -1.63 -4.99
CA VAL A 68 1.57 -0.97 -4.11
C VAL A 68 2.85 -1.79 -4.09
N ARG A 69 4.01 -1.13 -4.19
CA ARG A 69 5.33 -1.71 -3.92
C ARG A 69 5.86 -1.20 -2.59
N TYR A 70 6.50 -2.11 -1.87
CA TYR A 70 7.22 -1.79 -0.64
C TYR A 70 8.53 -2.56 -0.55
N SER A 71 9.41 -2.03 0.30
CA SER A 71 10.68 -2.64 0.68
C SER A 71 10.75 -2.74 2.20
N VAL A 72 11.34 -3.82 2.71
CA VAL A 72 11.72 -3.93 4.12
C VAL A 72 13.23 -4.00 4.20
N PHE A 73 13.82 -3.07 4.93
CA PHE A 73 15.26 -2.98 5.10
C PHE A 73 15.65 -2.66 6.55
N PRO A 74 16.86 -3.04 6.97
CA PRO A 74 17.37 -2.69 8.28
C PRO A 74 17.58 -1.17 8.36
N LEU A 75 16.93 -0.52 9.31
CA LEU A 75 17.19 0.87 9.67
C LEU A 75 18.46 0.99 10.52
N ASN A 76 18.67 0.01 11.41
CA ASN A 76 19.86 -0.16 12.24
C ASN A 76 20.00 -1.64 12.62
N ASP A 77 21.02 -1.98 13.43
CA ASP A 77 21.32 -3.36 13.84
C ASP A 77 20.17 -4.10 14.56
N HIS A 78 19.12 -3.39 14.99
CA HIS A 78 18.04 -3.93 15.82
C HIS A 78 16.63 -3.65 15.29
N GLN A 79 16.49 -2.92 14.18
CA GLN A 79 15.21 -2.45 13.70
C GLN A 79 15.14 -2.54 12.18
N ASN A 80 14.10 -3.21 11.68
CA ASN A 80 13.69 -3.08 10.29
C ASN A 80 12.63 -1.98 10.17
N ILE A 81 12.58 -1.35 9.01
CA ILE A 81 11.52 -0.42 8.63
C ILE A 81 10.97 -0.83 7.27
N LEU A 82 9.70 -0.54 7.05
CA LEU A 82 9.08 -0.69 5.76
C LEU A 82 9.01 0.66 5.04
N GLU A 83 9.43 0.72 3.79
CA GLU A 83 9.21 1.87 2.91
C GLU A 83 8.17 1.55 1.83
N VAL A 84 7.18 2.43 1.67
CA VAL A 84 6.27 2.40 0.51
C VAL A 84 6.89 3.22 -0.60
N GLU A 85 7.24 2.55 -1.69
CA GLU A 85 7.96 3.16 -2.80
C GLU A 85 7.01 3.65 -3.90
N HIS A 86 5.93 2.91 -4.14
CA HIS A 86 4.98 3.27 -5.18
C HIS A 86 3.58 2.77 -4.86
N LEU A 87 2.58 3.63 -5.04
CA LEU A 87 1.17 3.28 -4.92
C LEU A 87 0.43 3.89 -6.10
N GLU A 88 -0.21 3.05 -6.89
CA GLU A 88 -1.09 3.48 -7.98
C GLU A 88 -2.43 2.78 -7.87
N SER A 89 -3.51 3.55 -7.95
CA SER A 89 -4.86 3.02 -8.11
C SER A 89 -5.38 3.43 -9.47
N ASN A 90 -5.83 2.48 -10.28
CA ASN A 90 -6.30 2.80 -11.62
C ASN A 90 -7.79 3.18 -11.61
N PRO A 91 -8.15 4.36 -12.12
CA PRO A 91 -9.53 4.71 -12.41
C PRO A 91 -10.08 4.11 -13.71
N ILE A 92 -9.26 3.59 -14.62
CA ILE A 92 -9.68 3.22 -15.99
C ILE A 92 -10.23 1.77 -16.09
N SER A 93 -9.94 0.88 -15.13
CA SER A 93 -10.67 -0.40 -14.98
C SER A 93 -12.16 -0.22 -14.63
N ARG A 94 -12.69 1.01 -14.66
CA ARG A 94 -14.02 1.42 -14.17
C ARG A 94 -15.03 1.71 -15.28
N GLY A 95 -14.68 1.54 -16.56
CA GLY A 95 -15.64 1.58 -17.69
C GLY A 95 -16.35 2.92 -17.96
N THR A 96 -16.23 3.91 -17.08
CA THR A 96 -16.83 5.24 -17.21
C THR A 96 -15.91 6.31 -16.63
N LEU A 97 -15.89 7.49 -17.28
CA LEU A 97 -15.22 8.72 -16.85
C LEU A 97 -15.83 9.35 -15.58
N ASP A 98 -16.80 8.68 -14.94
CA ASP A 98 -17.54 9.28 -13.84
C ASP A 98 -16.72 9.33 -12.56
N ASN A 99 -16.68 10.54 -12.03
CA ASN A 99 -15.93 10.96 -10.88
C ASN A 99 -16.21 10.09 -9.65
N ARG A 100 -15.11 9.69 -8.98
CA ARG A 100 -14.99 9.54 -7.53
C ARG A 100 -16.08 8.69 -6.86
N LEU A 101 -15.78 7.41 -6.58
CA LEU A 101 -16.16 6.67 -5.35
C LEU A 101 -15.87 5.16 -5.54
N VAL A 102 -14.63 4.81 -5.85
CA VAL A 102 -14.16 3.46 -5.51
C VAL A 102 -13.24 3.60 -4.32
N ALA A 103 -13.87 3.56 -3.15
CA ALA A 103 -13.18 3.56 -1.88
C ALA A 103 -13.29 2.16 -1.27
N PRO A 104 -12.30 1.69 -0.50
CA PRO A 104 -11.09 2.41 -0.14
C PRO A 104 -9.82 1.76 -0.73
N ILE A 105 -9.73 1.59 -2.06
CA ILE A 105 -8.62 0.86 -2.75
C ILE A 105 -7.24 1.16 -2.16
N GLY A 106 -6.80 2.42 -2.19
CA GLY A 106 -5.47 2.79 -1.69
C GLY A 106 -5.33 2.59 -0.18
N GLN A 107 -6.41 2.73 0.60
CA GLN A 107 -6.36 2.46 2.03
C GLN A 107 -6.24 0.95 2.31
N TRP A 108 -6.84 0.07 1.50
CA TRP A 108 -6.66 -1.38 1.62
C TRP A 108 -5.24 -1.81 1.29
N LEU A 109 -4.63 -1.20 0.27
CA LEU A 109 -3.22 -1.40 -0.04
C LEU A 109 -2.33 -0.93 1.12
N MET A 110 -2.56 0.28 1.65
CA MET A 110 -1.85 0.77 2.83
C MET A 110 -2.11 -0.06 4.09
N TRP A 111 -3.30 -0.63 4.26
CA TRP A 111 -3.63 -1.56 5.34
C TRP A 111 -2.77 -2.82 5.24
N TYR A 112 -2.69 -3.41 4.04
CA TYR A 112 -1.90 -4.61 3.82
C TYR A 112 -0.43 -4.36 4.15
N VAL A 113 0.12 -3.28 3.63
CA VAL A 113 1.52 -2.93 3.86
C VAL A 113 1.78 -2.60 5.34
N SER A 114 0.85 -1.92 6.02
CA SER A 114 0.94 -1.70 7.46
C SER A 114 0.95 -3.01 8.26
N LYS A 115 0.15 -4.01 7.85
CA LYS A 115 0.14 -5.34 8.47
C LYS A 115 1.43 -6.11 8.21
N VAL A 116 2.01 -6.01 7.02
CA VAL A 116 3.36 -6.54 6.73
C VAL A 116 4.37 -5.90 7.68
N ALA A 117 4.39 -4.57 7.77
CA ALA A 117 5.33 -3.87 8.66
C ALA A 117 5.15 -4.31 10.13
N LEU A 118 3.90 -4.37 10.62
CA LEU A 118 3.60 -4.82 11.99
C LEU A 118 4.10 -6.23 12.30
N GLN A 119 4.16 -7.11 11.29
CA GLN A 119 4.62 -8.49 11.41
C GLN A 119 6.14 -8.63 11.30
N TYR A 120 6.80 -7.88 10.39
CA TYR A 120 8.21 -8.10 10.03
C TYR A 120 9.17 -7.02 10.54
N CYS A 121 8.66 -5.89 11.04
CA CYS A 121 9.47 -4.79 11.58
C CYS A 121 9.33 -4.73 13.11
N PRO A 122 10.26 -5.35 13.86
CA PRO A 122 10.28 -5.24 15.32
C PRO A 122 10.73 -3.83 15.72
N CYS A 123 9.89 -3.13 16.46
CA CYS A 123 10.19 -1.80 17.00
C CYS A 123 9.26 -1.48 18.19
N ASN A 124 9.61 -0.45 18.97
CA ASN A 124 8.72 0.04 20.03
C ASN A 124 7.54 0.80 19.44
N ASN A 125 6.55 1.08 20.29
CA ASN A 125 5.29 1.70 19.89
C ASN A 125 5.45 3.06 19.17
N ASP A 126 6.40 3.86 19.62
CA ASP A 126 6.66 5.22 19.10
C ASP A 126 7.72 5.25 17.99
N ASP A 127 8.38 4.13 17.73
CA ASP A 127 9.42 4.05 16.71
C ASP A 127 8.79 4.06 15.30
N PRO A 128 9.48 4.63 14.30
CA PRO A 128 9.06 4.53 12.91
C PRO A 128 8.91 3.07 12.48
N LEU A 129 7.75 2.74 11.92
CA LEU A 129 7.41 1.41 11.42
C LEU A 129 7.32 1.40 9.89
N LEU A 130 6.68 2.44 9.34
CA LEU A 130 6.48 2.61 7.91
C LEU A 130 6.85 4.04 7.53
N ILE A 131 7.55 4.22 6.43
CA ILE A 131 7.83 5.52 5.82
C ILE A 131 7.40 5.55 4.36
N LEU A 132 7.15 6.75 3.85
CA LEU A 132 7.05 7.00 2.42
C LEU A 132 7.42 8.45 2.11
N SER A 133 7.86 8.69 0.88
CA SER A 133 8.02 10.02 0.33
C SER A 133 7.00 10.23 -0.78
N SER A 134 6.39 11.41 -0.85
CA SER A 134 5.40 11.72 -1.87
C SER A 134 5.66 13.05 -2.54
N LEU A 135 5.25 13.18 -3.80
CA LEU A 135 5.09 14.48 -4.45
C LEU A 135 4.05 15.33 -3.71
N GLU A 136 4.15 16.65 -3.85
CA GLU A 136 3.23 17.62 -3.25
C GLU A 136 1.75 17.27 -3.50
N THR A 137 1.44 16.84 -4.72
CA THR A 137 0.07 16.53 -5.18
C THR A 137 -0.59 15.36 -4.44
N ALA A 138 0.18 14.50 -3.78
CA ALA A 138 -0.30 13.35 -3.01
C ALA A 138 -0.26 13.57 -1.49
N THR A 139 0.27 14.70 -1.02
CA THR A 139 0.45 14.98 0.42
C THR A 139 -0.87 14.97 1.20
N ASP A 140 -1.91 15.61 0.68
CA ASP A 140 -3.24 15.65 1.30
C ASP A 140 -3.83 14.25 1.45
N TYR A 141 -3.59 13.35 0.49
CA TYR A 141 -4.04 11.97 0.59
C TYR A 141 -3.37 11.24 1.77
N TYR A 142 -2.05 11.33 1.87
CA TYR A 142 -1.32 10.64 2.93
C TYR A 142 -1.59 11.25 4.32
N ARG A 143 -1.65 12.58 4.42
CA ARG A 143 -1.95 13.30 5.67
C ARG A 143 -3.40 13.15 6.11
N ASP A 144 -4.36 13.33 5.21
CA ASP A 144 -5.76 13.50 5.59
C ASP A 144 -6.60 12.22 5.40
N VAL A 145 -6.22 11.34 4.47
CA VAL A 145 -6.96 10.09 4.21
C VAL A 145 -6.30 8.90 4.89
N ILE A 146 -4.98 8.75 4.76
CA ILE A 146 -4.22 7.66 5.41
C ILE A 146 -3.85 8.02 6.85
N LYS A 147 -3.77 9.32 7.18
CA LYS A 147 -3.41 9.84 8.51
C LYS A 147 -1.96 9.55 8.91
N LEU A 148 -1.06 9.53 7.93
CA LEU A 148 0.38 9.49 8.18
C LEU A 148 0.85 10.82 8.79
N GLU A 149 1.86 10.74 9.65
CA GLU A 149 2.53 11.91 10.24
C GLU A 149 3.52 12.48 9.23
N TYR A 150 3.42 13.78 8.95
CA TYR A 150 4.41 14.50 8.14
C TYR A 150 5.69 14.72 8.97
N ILE A 151 6.85 14.39 8.40
CA ILE A 151 8.14 14.47 9.11
C ILE A 151 9.17 15.39 8.44
N GLY A 152 8.82 16.00 7.30
CA GLY A 152 9.67 16.99 6.64
C GLY A 152 9.83 16.76 5.13
N VAL A 153 10.75 17.50 4.53
CA VAL A 153 11.12 17.36 3.12
C VAL A 153 12.12 16.20 2.99
N ALA A 154 11.90 15.31 2.03
CA ALA A 154 12.79 14.22 1.68
C ALA A 154 13.81 14.65 0.62
N PRO A 155 15.00 14.02 0.57
CA PRO A 155 15.94 14.21 -0.53
C PRO A 155 15.30 13.86 -1.87
N SER A 156 15.52 14.70 -2.88
CA SER A 156 14.92 14.57 -4.19
C SER A 156 15.87 15.04 -5.29
N ALA A 157 15.57 14.67 -6.53
CA ALA A 157 16.29 15.21 -7.69
C ALA A 157 15.98 16.72 -7.86
N PRO A 158 16.90 17.51 -8.45
CA PRO A 158 16.65 18.93 -8.69
C PRO A 158 15.35 19.15 -9.49
N GLY A 159 14.43 19.94 -8.92
CA GLY A 159 13.16 20.31 -9.56
C GLY A 159 11.93 19.54 -9.09
N GLU A 160 12.08 18.57 -8.19
CA GLU A 160 10.96 17.90 -7.51
C GLU A 160 11.13 18.04 -6.00
N ASP A 161 10.11 18.51 -5.28
CA ASP A 161 10.10 18.47 -3.82
C ASP A 161 9.36 17.21 -3.35
N LEU A 162 10.04 16.38 -2.55
CA LEU A 162 9.45 15.21 -1.93
C LEU A 162 9.13 15.49 -0.46
N TYR A 163 7.99 15.00 0.00
CA TYR A 163 7.48 15.18 1.35
C TYR A 163 7.46 13.83 2.05
N ALA A 164 8.18 13.72 3.15
CA ALA A 164 8.33 12.51 3.92
C ALA A 164 7.20 12.36 4.95
N PHE A 165 6.71 11.14 5.06
CA PHE A 165 5.65 10.74 5.98
C PHE A 165 6.04 9.46 6.71
N ARG A 166 5.47 9.25 7.91
CA ARG A 166 5.62 8.01 8.67
C ARG A 166 4.35 7.53 9.34
N PHE A 167 4.32 6.23 9.63
CA PHE A 167 3.60 5.68 10.77
C PHE A 167 4.58 5.22 11.84
N THR A 168 4.23 5.48 13.09
CA THR A 168 4.72 4.70 14.23
C THR A 168 3.95 3.39 14.34
N ARG A 169 4.45 2.44 15.13
CA ARG A 169 3.76 1.15 15.35
C ARG A 169 2.34 1.32 15.90
N ASP A 170 2.15 2.24 16.85
CA ASP A 170 0.83 2.51 17.42
C ASP A 170 -0.11 3.14 16.39
N LYS A 171 0.39 4.08 15.58
CA LYS A 171 -0.42 4.73 14.54
C LYS A 171 -0.81 3.77 13.42
N ALA A 172 0.09 2.87 12.99
CA ALA A 172 -0.24 1.82 12.04
C ALA A 172 -1.30 0.84 12.60
N THR A 173 -1.19 0.49 13.89
CA THR A 173 -2.17 -0.36 14.58
C THR A 173 -3.53 0.32 14.67
N GLU A 174 -3.57 1.60 15.04
CA GLU A 174 -4.78 2.42 15.10
C GLU A 174 -5.44 2.54 13.72
N PHE A 175 -4.63 2.85 12.69
CA PHE A 175 -5.07 2.92 11.30
C PHE A 175 -5.74 1.61 10.87
N CYS A 176 -5.09 0.47 11.08
CA CYS A 176 -5.64 -0.83 10.72
C CYS A 176 -6.98 -1.10 11.43
N LYS A 177 -7.06 -0.90 12.75
CA LYS A 177 -8.29 -1.13 13.53
C LYS A 177 -9.42 -0.20 13.11
N SER A 178 -9.13 1.07 12.85
CA SER A 178 -10.11 2.06 12.39
C SER A 178 -10.62 1.71 10.99
N HIS A 179 -9.72 1.31 10.11
CA HIS A 179 -10.03 0.90 8.74
C HIS A 179 -10.94 -0.33 8.72
N GLU A 180 -10.59 -1.39 9.47
CA GLU A 180 -11.38 -2.61 9.61
C GLU A 180 -12.76 -2.36 10.24
N ARG A 181 -12.87 -1.39 11.17
CA ARG A 181 -14.16 -0.99 11.75
C ARG A 181 -15.06 -0.30 10.72
N LYS A 182 -14.47 0.52 9.85
CA LYS A 182 -15.21 1.30 8.85
C LYS A 182 -15.63 0.46 7.65
N TRP A 183 -14.75 -0.41 7.16
CA TRP A 183 -14.92 -1.11 5.89
C TRP A 183 -15.10 -2.62 6.04
N GLY A 184 -15.26 -3.10 7.27
CA GLY A 184 -15.39 -4.53 7.56
C GLY A 184 -14.04 -5.21 7.79
N ARG A 185 -14.08 -6.34 8.50
CA ARG A 185 -12.89 -7.13 8.81
C ARG A 185 -12.48 -7.98 7.60
N PRO A 186 -11.21 -7.90 7.15
CA PRO A 186 -10.70 -8.76 6.10
C PRO A 186 -10.79 -10.23 6.47
N SER A 187 -11.21 -11.06 5.52
CA SER A 187 -11.24 -12.50 5.67
C SER A 187 -10.07 -13.11 4.93
N ARG A 188 -9.22 -13.87 5.62
CA ARG A 188 -8.07 -14.51 4.99
C ARG A 188 -8.54 -15.52 3.96
N ILE A 189 -7.93 -15.50 2.78
CA ILE A 189 -8.06 -16.52 1.76
C ILE A 189 -6.87 -17.45 1.98
N ASP A 190 -7.11 -18.53 2.73
CA ASP A 190 -6.09 -19.56 2.86
C ASP A 190 -5.90 -20.27 1.50
N PRO A 191 -4.65 -20.60 1.12
CA PRO A 191 -4.38 -21.53 0.02
C PRO A 191 -4.97 -22.91 0.26
#